data_AF-A0AAV9CVQ8-F1
#
_entry.id   AF-A0AAV9CVQ8-F1
#
_cell.length_a   1.000
_cell.length_b   1.000
_cell.length_c   1.000
_cell.angle_alpha   90.00
_cell.angle_beta   90.00
_cell.angle_gamma   90.00
#
_symmetry.space_group_name_H-M   'P 1'
#
loop_
_entity.id
_entity.type
_entity.pdbx_description
1 polymer ?
#
loop_
_entity_poly.entity_id
_entity_poly.type
_entity_poly.pdbx_seq_one_letter_code
_entity_poly.pdbx_strand_id
1 'polypeptide(L)'
;MLGSPSLNTVDPATSNFLVPNIYKSYRKLREQAANEILEIRSLSLGGSHLRELDLCGKERENYVPCYNVTGNLLVGFHDGEEFDRHCEVDGSGPHCLVRPPKDYKIPLRWPAGRDVIWSGNMKITKDQFLSSGSMTKRIMLLEENQIAFHSEDGVNFDSVKDYSRQIAEMIGLGSDSEFLQAGVRTVLDIGCGFGSFGAHLFSLKLMTVCIASYEVFGSQVQLALERGLPAMIGSFFSRQLPYPPLSFDMIHCAQCGIIWDKKGVRVEDFSEDSDVWRSALRNYWSLLTPLIFSDHPKRPGEEDPLPPYNMIRNVMDMNSHYAGLNAAFLEAKKSVWVMNVVPIGTQNTLPLILDRGFAGVLHNWCEPFPTYPRTYDMLHAMGLISHLINSERCDLSNLFLEMDRILRPEGWVVLRDKAAVIEKVRSIVTQIRWDARVIELQSDSDQRLLVCQKPFLKKL
;
A
#
# COMPACT_ATOMS: atom_id res chain seq x y z
N MET A 1 -56.94 -64.91 40.82
CA MET A 1 -55.56 -64.80 40.31
C MET A 1 -55.60 -63.79 39.17
N LEU A 2 -55.17 -62.56 39.41
CA LEU A 2 -53.82 -62.04 39.09
C LEU A 2 -53.50 -62.12 37.59
N GLY A 3 -53.21 -60.98 36.97
CA GLY A 3 -52.26 -60.93 35.85
C GLY A 3 -52.72 -60.23 34.58
N SER A 4 -52.29 -58.98 34.47
CA SER A 4 -52.19 -58.03 33.36
C SER A 4 -51.92 -58.57 31.92
N PRO A 5 -52.21 -57.77 30.87
CA PRO A 5 -52.02 -58.13 29.46
C PRO A 5 -50.68 -57.62 28.88
N SER A 6 -50.15 -58.32 27.86
CA SER A 6 -49.06 -57.87 26.96
C SER A 6 -49.12 -58.73 25.68
N LEU A 7 -48.72 -58.34 24.48
CA LEU A 7 -48.36 -57.09 23.80
C LEU A 7 -48.43 -57.49 22.31
N ASN A 8 -49.12 -56.76 21.43
CA ASN A 8 -49.10 -57.04 19.99
C ASN A 8 -48.00 -56.23 19.30
N THR A 9 -47.26 -56.89 18.42
CA THR A 9 -46.21 -56.34 17.55
C THR A 9 -46.78 -55.62 16.33
N VAL A 10 -46.39 -54.36 16.12
CA VAL A 10 -46.46 -53.63 14.83
C VAL A 10 -45.23 -52.71 14.73
N ASP A 11 -44.62 -52.65 13.56
CA ASP A 11 -43.39 -51.91 13.19
C ASP A 11 -43.38 -50.41 13.55
N PRO A 12 -42.22 -49.79 13.87
CA PRO A 12 -42.14 -48.34 13.99
C PRO A 12 -41.66 -47.69 12.68
N ALA A 13 -42.58 -46.93 12.07
CA ALA A 13 -42.29 -45.89 11.10
C ALA A 13 -41.57 -44.70 11.76
N THR A 14 -40.67 -44.09 10.99
CA THR A 14 -39.89 -42.86 11.27
C THR A 14 -40.73 -41.70 11.81
N SER A 15 -40.37 -41.18 12.99
CA SER A 15 -40.91 -39.93 13.54
C SER A 15 -40.11 -38.72 13.06
N ASN A 16 -40.69 -37.91 12.17
CA ASN A 16 -40.24 -36.54 11.90
C ASN A 16 -40.66 -35.63 13.06
N PHE A 17 -39.72 -35.23 13.92
CA PHE A 17 -39.93 -34.13 14.85
C PHE A 17 -39.75 -32.79 14.12
N LEU A 18 -40.86 -32.17 13.75
CA LEU A 18 -40.92 -30.78 13.29
C LEU A 18 -40.60 -29.84 14.46
N VAL A 19 -39.39 -29.28 14.49
CA VAL A 19 -39.06 -28.14 15.37
C VAL A 19 -39.86 -26.92 14.87
N PRO A 20 -40.73 -26.30 15.69
CA PRO A 20 -41.61 -25.24 15.20
C PRO A 20 -40.84 -23.98 14.80
N ASN A 21 -41.27 -23.37 13.69
CA ASN A 21 -40.81 -22.12 13.07
C ASN A 21 -40.81 -20.88 14.02
N ILE A 22 -41.30 -21.07 15.24
CA ILE A 22 -41.42 -20.06 16.30
C ILE A 22 -40.04 -19.62 16.80
N TYR A 23 -39.06 -20.53 16.92
CA TYR A 23 -37.71 -20.17 17.41
C TYR A 23 -36.92 -19.30 16.43
N LYS A 24 -37.06 -19.51 15.12
CA LYS A 24 -36.44 -18.66 14.08
C LYS A 24 -37.06 -17.26 14.07
N SER A 25 -38.39 -17.17 14.23
CA SER A 25 -39.10 -15.90 14.33
C SER A 25 -38.71 -15.14 15.60
N TYR A 26 -38.58 -15.83 16.73
CA TYR A 26 -38.19 -15.21 18.01
C TYR A 26 -36.75 -14.69 17.99
N ARG A 27 -35.83 -15.40 17.31
CA ARG A 27 -34.45 -14.93 17.12
C ARG A 27 -34.39 -13.67 16.25
N LYS A 28 -35.12 -13.64 15.13
CA LYS A 28 -35.21 -12.44 14.28
C LYS A 28 -35.84 -11.26 15.01
N LEU A 29 -36.91 -11.49 15.76
CA LEU A 29 -37.56 -10.46 16.58
C LEU A 29 -36.65 -9.96 17.70
N ARG A 30 -35.83 -10.84 18.30
CA ARG A 30 -34.85 -10.46 19.32
C ARG A 30 -33.67 -9.69 18.75
N GLU A 31 -33.21 -10.02 17.54
CA GLU A 31 -32.18 -9.29 16.80
C GLU A 31 -32.70 -7.92 16.33
N GLN A 32 -33.95 -7.83 15.84
CA GLN A 32 -34.61 -6.56 15.54
C GLN A 32 -34.79 -5.70 16.78
N ALA A 33 -35.31 -6.26 17.88
CA ALA A 33 -35.47 -5.53 19.13
C ALA A 33 -34.12 -5.10 19.72
N ALA A 34 -33.04 -5.87 19.54
CA ALA A 34 -31.69 -5.48 19.98
C ALA A 34 -31.14 -4.31 19.14
N ASN A 35 -31.39 -4.31 17.83
CA ASN A 35 -31.02 -3.21 16.93
C ASN A 35 -31.85 -1.94 17.21
N GLU A 36 -33.16 -2.09 17.43
CA GLU A 36 -34.03 -0.98 17.83
C GLU A 36 -33.67 -0.44 19.21
N ILE A 37 -33.27 -1.28 20.17
CA ILE A 37 -32.78 -0.84 21.49
C ILE A 37 -31.41 -0.14 21.36
N LEU A 38 -30.56 -0.53 20.40
CA LEU A 38 -29.32 0.18 20.09
C LEU A 38 -29.58 1.54 19.46
N GLU A 39 -30.54 1.64 18.53
CA GLU A 39 -31.03 2.91 17.97
C GLU A 39 -31.65 3.79 19.05
N ILE A 40 -32.52 3.25 19.89
CA ILE A 40 -33.16 4.00 20.99
C ILE A 40 -32.11 4.41 22.03
N ARG A 41 -31.09 3.57 22.32
CA ARG A 41 -29.95 3.99 23.16
C ARG A 41 -29.17 5.13 22.52
N SER A 42 -28.95 5.09 21.21
CA SER A 42 -28.29 6.17 20.47
C SER A 42 -29.10 7.47 20.44
N LEU A 43 -30.43 7.38 20.55
CA LEU A 43 -31.34 8.52 20.63
C LEU A 43 -31.55 9.02 22.08
N SER A 44 -31.49 8.14 23.08
CA SER A 44 -31.69 8.47 24.51
C SER A 44 -30.43 9.00 25.19
N LEU A 45 -29.25 8.62 24.70
CA LEU A 45 -27.98 9.26 25.01
C LEU A 45 -27.89 10.48 24.09
N GLY A 46 -28.54 11.58 24.48
CA GLY A 46 -28.68 12.80 23.68
C GLY A 46 -27.46 13.06 22.81
N GLY A 47 -27.69 13.18 21.50
CA GLY A 47 -26.66 13.13 20.46
C GLY A 47 -25.37 13.85 20.86
N SER A 48 -24.36 13.07 21.23
CA SER A 48 -23.01 13.53 20.99
C SER A 48 -22.90 13.59 19.48
N HIS A 49 -22.90 14.79 18.92
CA HIS A 49 -22.20 15.00 17.66
C HIS A 49 -20.85 14.32 17.85
N LEU A 50 -20.62 13.18 17.17
CA LEU A 50 -19.30 12.55 17.13
C LEU A 50 -18.35 13.66 16.69
N ARG A 51 -17.52 14.13 17.62
CA ARG A 51 -16.72 15.33 17.41
C ARG A 51 -15.77 15.04 16.26
N GLU A 52 -15.86 15.82 15.20
CA GLU A 52 -14.93 15.72 14.09
C GLU A 52 -13.49 15.86 14.61
N LEU A 53 -12.58 15.08 14.05
CA LEU A 53 -11.17 15.16 14.39
C LEU A 53 -10.59 16.51 13.93
N ASP A 54 -9.79 17.11 14.79
CA ASP A 54 -9.13 18.38 14.51
C ASP A 54 -8.00 18.19 13.50
N LEU A 55 -7.62 19.27 12.81
CA LEU A 55 -6.45 19.28 11.92
C LEU A 55 -5.17 19.46 12.73
N CYS A 56 -4.11 18.78 12.32
CA CYS A 56 -2.80 18.97 12.91
C CYS A 56 -2.21 20.36 12.61
N GLY A 57 -1.29 20.81 13.48
CA GLY A 57 -0.51 22.04 13.27
C GLY A 57 0.33 22.01 11.97
N LYS A 58 0.76 23.19 11.51
CA LYS A 58 1.50 23.35 10.23
C LYS A 58 2.81 22.56 10.21
N GLU A 59 3.43 22.42 11.38
CA GLU A 59 4.66 21.67 11.59
C GLU A 59 4.53 20.19 11.21
N ARG A 60 3.31 19.64 11.20
CA ARG A 60 3.03 18.23 10.89
C ARG A 60 2.60 17.96 9.45
N GLU A 61 2.57 18.97 8.57
CA GLU A 61 2.15 18.82 7.17
C GLU A 61 2.94 17.76 6.40
N ASN A 62 4.21 17.52 6.77
CA ASN A 62 5.08 16.50 6.19
C ASN A 62 5.57 15.48 7.24
N TYR A 63 4.81 15.29 8.32
CA TYR A 63 5.16 14.35 9.38
C TYR A 63 5.12 12.90 8.87
N VAL A 64 6.20 12.17 9.11
CA VAL A 64 6.31 10.74 8.87
C VAL A 64 6.53 10.06 10.22
N PRO A 65 5.57 9.26 10.72
CA PRO A 65 5.71 8.57 12.00
C PRO A 65 6.91 7.61 12.01
N CYS A 66 7.48 7.37 13.20
CA CYS A 66 8.65 6.50 13.45
C CYS A 66 9.99 6.99 12.85
N TYR A 67 10.02 8.17 12.22
CA TYR A 67 11.23 8.78 11.68
C TYR A 67 11.50 10.12 12.38
N ASN A 68 12.07 10.04 13.58
CA ASN A 68 12.45 11.20 14.39
C ASN A 68 13.97 11.22 14.61
N VAL A 69 14.71 11.78 13.66
CA VAL A 69 16.18 11.81 13.69
C VAL A 69 16.71 12.42 15.00
N THR A 70 16.14 13.53 15.46
CA THR A 70 16.54 14.17 16.72
C THR A 70 16.24 13.28 17.93
N GLY A 71 15.07 12.65 17.97
CA GLY A 71 14.71 11.69 19.02
C GLY A 71 15.64 10.46 19.01
N ASN A 72 15.94 9.93 17.83
CA ASN A 72 16.81 8.77 17.68
C ASN A 72 18.23 9.07 18.18
N LEU A 73 18.79 10.22 17.81
CA LEU A 73 20.10 10.67 18.31
C LEU A 73 20.14 10.82 19.84
N LEU A 74 19.05 11.30 20.46
CA LEU A 74 18.96 11.44 21.92
C LEU A 74 18.90 10.10 22.65
N VAL A 75 18.34 9.06 22.02
CA VAL A 75 18.28 7.69 22.56
C VAL A 75 19.59 6.92 22.33
N GLY A 76 20.52 7.48 21.54
CA GLY A 76 21.86 6.93 21.30
C GLY A 76 22.03 6.21 19.97
N PHE A 77 21.11 6.35 19.02
CA PHE A 77 21.30 5.89 17.66
C PHE A 77 22.27 6.81 16.92
N HIS A 78 23.32 6.24 16.35
CA HIS A 78 24.41 6.95 15.66
C HIS A 78 24.83 6.20 14.40
N ASP A 79 25.80 6.72 13.65
CA ASP A 79 26.39 6.07 12.47
C ASP A 79 25.39 5.65 11.37
N GLY A 80 24.31 6.44 11.22
CA GLY A 80 23.27 6.24 10.22
C GLY A 80 22.00 5.57 10.77
N GLU A 81 22.05 4.99 11.97
CA GLU A 81 20.89 4.39 12.63
C GLU A 81 19.82 5.43 13.00
N GLU A 82 20.20 6.70 13.12
CA GLU A 82 19.27 7.79 13.40
C GLU A 82 18.26 8.03 12.26
N PHE A 83 18.57 7.57 11.04
CA PHE A 83 17.68 7.65 9.88
C PHE A 83 16.80 6.39 9.70
N ASP A 84 17.04 5.36 10.52
CA ASP A 84 16.24 4.15 10.50
C ASP A 84 14.88 4.37 11.18
N ARG A 85 13.94 3.47 10.87
CA ARG A 85 12.60 3.46 11.43
C ARG A 85 12.64 2.93 12.87
N HIS A 86 12.24 3.76 13.83
CA HIS A 86 12.16 3.40 15.25
C HIS A 86 10.80 3.80 15.80
N CYS A 87 9.83 2.89 15.75
CA CYS A 87 8.47 3.15 16.24
C CYS A 87 8.39 3.08 17.76
N GLU A 88 9.26 2.30 18.41
CA GLU A 88 9.42 2.21 19.86
C GLU A 88 9.76 3.53 20.55
N VAL A 89 10.37 4.47 19.83
CA VAL A 89 10.75 5.81 20.33
C VAL A 89 9.60 6.81 20.16
N ASP A 90 8.72 6.58 19.18
CA ASP A 90 7.57 7.44 18.91
C ASP A 90 6.41 7.01 19.82
N GLY A 91 5.91 7.92 20.66
CA GLY A 91 4.75 7.64 21.50
C GLY A 91 3.47 7.41 20.68
N SER A 92 2.31 7.41 21.34
CA SER A 92 1.02 7.41 20.61
C SER A 92 1.00 8.60 19.63
N GLY A 93 0.91 8.31 18.34
CA GLY A 93 0.90 9.30 17.26
C GLY A 93 -0.19 10.36 17.44
N PRO A 94 -0.11 11.49 16.73
CA PRO A 94 -1.11 12.54 16.85
C PRO A 94 -2.52 12.03 16.52
N HIS A 95 -3.46 12.27 17.43
CA HIS A 95 -4.89 12.04 17.18
C HIS A 95 -5.51 13.24 16.44
N CYS A 96 -4.95 13.58 15.27
CA CYS A 96 -5.41 14.67 14.40
C CYS A 96 -5.18 14.35 12.92
N LEU A 97 -5.89 15.03 12.03
CA LEU A 97 -5.77 14.85 10.57
C LEU A 97 -4.63 15.68 10.00
N VAL A 98 -3.72 15.06 9.24
CA VAL A 98 -2.60 15.75 8.60
C VAL A 98 -3.10 16.53 7.39
N ARG A 99 -3.06 17.87 7.49
CA ARG A 99 -3.50 18.75 6.41
C ARG A 99 -2.52 18.78 5.24
N PRO A 100 -3.00 19.03 4.00
CA PRO A 100 -2.11 19.34 2.89
C PRO A 100 -1.42 20.70 3.10
N PRO A 101 -0.21 20.91 2.56
CA PRO A 101 0.43 22.22 2.52
C PRO A 101 -0.45 23.29 1.88
N LYS A 102 -0.25 24.55 2.27
CA LYS A 102 -1.06 25.69 1.78
C LYS A 102 -1.09 25.79 0.25
N ASP A 103 0.04 25.54 -0.40
CA ASP A 103 0.21 25.67 -1.85
C ASP A 103 0.08 24.31 -2.57
N TYR A 104 -0.47 23.30 -1.89
CA TYR A 104 -0.69 21.97 -2.44
C TYR A 104 -1.65 22.02 -3.63
N LYS A 105 -1.29 21.26 -4.67
CA LYS A 105 -2.08 21.09 -5.89
C LYS A 105 -2.25 19.60 -6.17
N ILE A 106 -3.39 19.25 -6.78
CA ILE A 106 -3.62 17.89 -7.25
C ILE A 106 -2.53 17.56 -8.29
N PRO A 107 -1.83 16.41 -8.16
CA PRO A 107 -0.79 15.99 -9.09
C PRO A 107 -1.25 15.96 -10.55
N LEU A 108 -0.32 16.21 -11.47
CA LEU A 108 -0.61 16.11 -12.90
C LEU A 108 -0.94 14.67 -13.29
N ARG A 109 -1.83 14.53 -14.29
CA ARG A 109 -2.24 13.19 -14.76
C ARG A 109 -1.05 12.44 -15.34
N TRP A 110 -1.06 11.12 -15.20
CA TRP A 110 -0.09 10.26 -15.85
C TRP A 110 -0.30 10.28 -17.39
N PRO A 111 0.76 10.38 -18.21
CA PRO A 111 2.19 10.35 -17.86
C PRO A 111 2.83 11.72 -17.57
N ALA A 112 2.12 12.84 -17.68
CA ALA A 112 2.70 14.17 -17.47
C ALA A 112 3.32 14.35 -16.07
N GLY A 113 2.70 13.77 -15.03
CA GLY A 113 3.26 13.75 -13.67
C GLY A 113 4.66 13.14 -13.58
N ARG A 114 5.02 12.23 -14.49
CA ARG A 114 6.37 11.64 -14.57
C ARG A 114 7.44 12.71 -14.80
N ASP A 115 7.13 13.73 -15.60
CA ASP A 115 8.11 14.68 -16.09
C ASP A 115 7.95 16.07 -15.48
N VAL A 116 6.79 16.37 -14.88
CA VAL A 116 6.51 17.64 -14.22
C VAL A 116 5.70 17.42 -12.94
N ILE A 117 6.15 18.04 -11.83
CA ILE A 117 5.42 18.04 -10.55
C ILE A 117 5.22 19.47 -10.03
N TRP A 118 4.31 19.62 -9.06
CA TRP A 118 4.11 20.90 -8.36
C TRP A 118 5.12 21.06 -7.24
N SER A 119 5.84 22.19 -7.21
CA SER A 119 6.80 22.48 -6.14
C SER A 119 6.14 22.59 -4.76
N GLY A 120 4.91 23.12 -4.70
CA GLY A 120 4.12 23.27 -3.47
C GLY A 120 3.70 21.94 -2.80
N ASN A 121 3.85 20.80 -3.48
CA ASN A 121 3.59 19.48 -2.90
C ASN A 121 4.80 18.93 -2.14
N MET A 122 5.98 19.53 -2.31
CA MET A 122 7.25 19.07 -1.78
C MET A 122 7.77 19.99 -0.67
N LYS A 123 8.43 19.42 0.33
CA LYS A 123 9.15 20.18 1.35
C LYS A 123 10.61 20.37 0.93
N ILE A 124 10.92 21.52 0.31
CA ILE A 124 12.27 21.85 -0.21
C ILE A 124 12.72 23.19 0.38
N THR A 125 13.98 23.30 0.85
CA THR A 125 14.55 24.60 1.30
C THR A 125 15.18 25.37 0.14
N LYS A 126 15.19 26.71 0.25
CA LYS A 126 15.89 27.59 -0.71
C LYS A 126 17.39 27.27 -0.78
N ASP A 127 18.01 26.84 0.30
CA ASP A 127 19.44 26.51 0.33
C ASP A 127 19.74 25.15 -0.29
N GLN A 128 18.93 24.10 -0.11
CA GLN A 128 19.08 22.85 -0.90
C GLN A 128 18.82 23.08 -2.41
N PHE A 129 18.03 24.10 -2.73
CA PHE A 129 17.79 24.57 -4.09
C PHE A 129 19.01 25.34 -4.66
N LEU A 130 19.71 26.13 -3.84
CA LEU A 130 20.83 27.01 -4.25
C LEU A 130 22.24 26.41 -4.06
N SER A 131 22.47 25.61 -3.02
CA SER A 131 23.78 25.06 -2.60
C SER A 131 24.21 23.82 -3.39
N SER A 132 23.37 23.29 -4.27
CA SER A 132 23.62 22.03 -5.00
C SER A 132 24.52 22.19 -6.24
N GLY A 133 24.93 23.41 -6.62
CA GLY A 133 25.99 23.70 -7.60
C GLY A 133 25.81 23.20 -9.05
N SER A 134 24.87 22.30 -9.33
CA SER A 134 24.65 21.72 -10.65
C SER A 134 23.72 22.57 -11.50
N MET A 135 24.15 22.88 -12.73
CA MET A 135 23.37 23.55 -13.78
C MET A 135 21.99 22.91 -14.00
N THR A 136 21.85 21.60 -13.75
CA THR A 136 20.61 20.83 -13.94
C THR A 136 19.46 21.29 -13.06
N LYS A 137 19.70 21.85 -11.86
CA LYS A 137 18.62 22.39 -10.99
C LYS A 137 18.14 23.80 -11.39
N ARG A 138 18.96 24.58 -12.12
CA ARG A 138 18.54 25.92 -12.62
C ARG A 138 17.49 25.82 -13.74
N ILE A 139 17.44 24.70 -14.45
CA ILE A 139 16.57 24.45 -15.62
C ILE A 139 15.19 23.88 -15.19
N MET A 140 15.03 23.42 -13.95
CA MET A 140 13.80 22.76 -13.48
C MET A 140 12.60 23.69 -13.22
N LEU A 141 12.75 25.02 -13.30
CA LEU A 141 11.64 25.97 -13.14
C LEU A 141 11.19 26.47 -14.51
N LEU A 142 10.24 25.77 -15.13
CA LEU A 142 9.57 26.28 -16.33
C LEU A 142 8.71 27.51 -15.99
N GLU A 143 8.08 27.54 -14.80
CA GLU A 143 7.25 28.63 -14.25
C GLU A 143 7.25 28.57 -12.70
N GLU A 144 6.89 29.66 -11.99
CA GLU A 144 7.09 29.89 -10.53
C GLU A 144 6.56 28.80 -9.55
N ASN A 145 5.93 27.71 -10.00
CA ASN A 145 5.36 26.67 -9.14
C ASN A 145 5.48 25.22 -9.66
N GLN A 146 6.33 24.95 -10.66
CA GLN A 146 6.53 23.60 -11.21
C GLN A 146 8.00 23.19 -11.20
N ILE A 147 8.23 21.89 -11.05
CA ILE A 147 9.54 21.24 -11.17
C ILE A 147 9.47 20.32 -12.36
N ALA A 148 10.26 20.61 -13.40
CA ALA A 148 10.36 19.80 -14.60
C ALA A 148 11.61 18.92 -14.58
N PHE A 149 11.50 17.71 -15.12
CA PHE A 149 12.56 16.70 -15.20
C PHE A 149 13.01 16.43 -16.63
N HIS A 150 12.64 17.31 -17.58
CA HIS A 150 12.99 17.17 -19.00
C HIS A 150 14.51 17.18 -19.22
N SER A 151 14.95 16.35 -20.17
CA SER A 151 16.30 16.32 -20.72
C SER A 151 16.43 17.12 -22.02
N GLU A 152 15.45 17.97 -22.36
CA GLU A 152 15.24 18.50 -23.72
C GLU A 152 15.74 19.93 -23.97
N ASP A 153 16.70 20.44 -23.21
CA ASP A 153 17.51 21.55 -23.72
C ASP A 153 18.68 20.95 -24.48
N GLY A 154 18.53 20.89 -25.82
CA GLY A 154 19.40 20.27 -26.83
C GLY A 154 20.86 20.76 -26.89
N VAL A 155 21.52 20.90 -25.76
CA VAL A 155 22.95 21.16 -25.63
C VAL A 155 23.50 20.25 -24.52
N ASN A 156 24.02 19.10 -24.96
CA ASN A 156 24.81 18.07 -24.25
C ASN A 156 24.06 16.96 -23.48
N PHE A 157 23.92 15.83 -24.19
CA PHE A 157 23.93 14.43 -23.75
C PHE A 157 22.76 13.81 -22.96
N ASP A 158 22.30 12.73 -23.57
CA ASP A 158 21.27 11.73 -23.27
C ASP A 158 21.66 10.85 -22.05
N SER A 159 22.02 11.44 -20.91
CA SER A 159 22.80 10.72 -19.87
C SER A 159 22.11 9.52 -19.23
N VAL A 160 20.81 9.57 -18.90
CA VAL A 160 20.12 8.44 -18.22
C VAL A 160 19.84 7.29 -19.16
N LYS A 161 19.45 7.58 -20.41
CA LYS A 161 19.22 6.56 -21.43
C LYS A 161 20.54 5.96 -21.91
N ASP A 162 21.58 6.77 -22.09
CA ASP A 162 22.93 6.29 -22.39
C ASP A 162 23.49 5.47 -21.23
N TYR A 163 23.22 5.86 -19.98
CA TYR A 163 23.61 5.10 -18.80
C TYR A 163 22.87 3.77 -18.70
N SER A 164 21.55 3.77 -18.92
CA SER A 164 20.72 2.57 -19.01
C SER A 164 21.22 1.63 -20.11
N ARG A 165 21.53 2.16 -21.30
CA ARG A 165 22.14 1.40 -22.40
C ARG A 165 23.50 0.82 -22.00
N GLN A 166 24.36 1.60 -21.35
CA GLN A 166 25.66 1.10 -20.86
C GLN A 166 25.50 -0.05 -19.85
N ILE A 167 24.52 0.03 -18.94
CA ILE A 167 24.21 -1.10 -18.03
C ILE A 167 23.81 -2.33 -18.83
N ALA A 168 22.95 -2.18 -19.84
CA ALA A 168 22.52 -3.27 -20.69
C ALA A 168 23.70 -3.91 -21.44
N GLU A 169 24.59 -3.09 -22.02
CA GLU A 169 25.82 -3.54 -22.69
C GLU A 169 26.76 -4.28 -21.73
N MET A 170 26.90 -3.81 -20.48
CA MET A 170 27.72 -4.46 -19.45
C MET A 170 27.22 -5.84 -19.07
N ILE A 171 25.91 -6.10 -19.15
CA ILE A 171 25.32 -7.42 -18.90
C ILE A 171 25.13 -8.24 -20.18
N GLY A 172 25.70 -7.79 -21.31
CA GLY A 172 25.74 -8.53 -22.57
C GLY A 172 24.53 -8.36 -23.48
N LEU A 173 23.73 -7.31 -23.28
CA LEU A 173 22.58 -6.97 -24.13
C LEU A 173 22.97 -5.92 -25.18
N GLY A 174 22.22 -5.87 -26.30
CA GLY A 174 22.43 -4.88 -27.36
C GLY A 174 21.87 -3.50 -27.03
N SER A 175 20.86 -3.43 -26.15
CA SER A 175 20.24 -2.20 -25.67
C SER A 175 19.42 -2.48 -24.41
N ASP A 176 19.17 -1.44 -23.62
CA ASP A 176 18.25 -1.46 -22.48
C ASP A 176 16.81 -1.85 -22.84
N SER A 177 16.40 -1.71 -24.10
CA SER A 177 15.12 -2.25 -24.58
C SER A 177 15.00 -3.78 -24.48
N GLU A 178 16.13 -4.48 -24.34
CA GLU A 178 16.19 -5.95 -24.23
C GLU A 178 16.07 -6.44 -22.79
N PHE A 179 16.07 -5.57 -21.77
CA PHE A 179 15.99 -5.97 -20.35
C PHE A 179 14.83 -6.94 -20.06
N LEU A 180 13.63 -6.67 -20.59
CA LEU A 180 12.47 -7.55 -20.44
C LEU A 180 12.69 -8.93 -21.07
N GLN A 181 13.33 -8.97 -22.25
CA GLN A 181 13.61 -10.23 -22.95
C GLN A 181 14.69 -11.03 -22.23
N ALA A 182 15.60 -10.33 -21.55
CA ALA A 182 16.61 -10.90 -20.68
C ALA A 182 16.06 -11.37 -19.31
N GLY A 183 14.76 -11.21 -19.07
CA GLY A 183 14.09 -11.66 -17.84
C GLY A 183 14.06 -10.62 -16.72
N VAL A 184 14.59 -9.42 -16.93
CA VAL A 184 14.51 -8.32 -15.96
C VAL A 184 13.09 -7.75 -15.99
N ARG A 185 12.34 -7.89 -14.90
CA ARG A 185 10.97 -7.38 -14.75
C ARG A 185 10.87 -6.38 -13.60
N THR A 186 11.55 -6.68 -12.50
CA THR A 186 11.57 -5.85 -11.28
C THR A 186 12.96 -5.33 -10.98
N VAL A 187 13.04 -4.03 -10.69
CA VAL A 187 14.29 -3.34 -10.38
C VAL A 187 14.16 -2.62 -9.04
N LEU A 188 15.11 -2.84 -8.14
CA LEU A 188 15.24 -2.07 -6.91
C LEU A 188 16.23 -0.92 -7.14
N ASP A 189 15.77 0.32 -7.02
CA ASP A 189 16.60 1.51 -7.19
C ASP A 189 16.88 2.16 -5.82
N ILE A 190 18.11 2.02 -5.33
CA ILE A 190 18.53 2.49 -4.00
C ILE A 190 19.13 3.89 -4.13
N GLY A 191 18.55 4.86 -3.40
CA GLY A 191 18.98 6.25 -3.49
C GLY A 191 18.65 6.84 -4.87
N CYS A 192 17.37 6.78 -5.25
CA CYS A 192 16.92 7.07 -6.62
C CYS A 192 17.11 8.53 -7.08
N GLY A 193 17.58 9.44 -6.23
CA GLY A 193 17.82 10.85 -6.54
C GLY A 193 16.52 11.53 -6.96
N PHE A 194 16.44 11.97 -8.21
CA PHE A 194 15.22 12.52 -8.78
C PHE A 194 14.24 11.45 -9.26
N GLY A 195 14.58 10.16 -9.26
CA GLY A 195 13.78 9.08 -9.82
C GLY A 195 13.85 9.00 -11.36
N SER A 196 14.82 9.68 -11.98
CA SER A 196 14.93 9.74 -13.46
C SER A 196 15.30 8.38 -14.08
N PHE A 197 16.12 7.58 -13.40
CA PHE A 197 16.43 6.21 -13.84
C PHE A 197 15.17 5.34 -13.81
N GLY A 198 14.46 5.30 -12.67
CA GLY A 198 13.17 4.60 -12.58
C GLY A 198 12.12 5.09 -13.57
N ALA A 199 12.05 6.41 -13.84
CA ALA A 199 11.16 6.96 -14.86
C ALA A 199 11.48 6.46 -16.28
N HIS A 200 12.77 6.36 -16.62
CA HIS A 200 13.24 5.81 -17.88
C HIS A 200 12.92 4.32 -17.99
N LEU A 201 13.26 3.51 -16.99
CA LEU A 201 12.96 2.07 -16.96
C LEU A 201 11.44 1.79 -17.01
N PHE A 202 10.62 2.63 -16.38
CA PHE A 202 9.17 2.51 -16.47
C PHE A 202 8.66 2.73 -17.91
N SER A 203 9.33 3.58 -18.70
CA SER A 203 9.02 3.75 -20.13
C SER A 203 9.34 2.49 -20.95
N LEU A 204 10.28 1.68 -20.48
CA LEU A 204 10.62 0.35 -21.00
C LEU A 204 9.73 -0.76 -20.42
N LYS A 205 8.69 -0.41 -19.65
CA LYS A 205 7.74 -1.32 -18.98
C LYS A 205 8.38 -2.20 -17.88
N LEU A 206 9.45 -1.73 -17.27
CA LEU A 206 10.07 -2.36 -16.10
C LEU A 206 9.47 -1.78 -14.81
N MET A 207 9.18 -2.63 -13.83
CA MET A 207 8.71 -2.20 -12.52
C MET A 207 9.92 -1.81 -11.66
N THR A 208 10.17 -0.50 -11.56
CA THR A 208 11.24 0.01 -10.69
C THR A 208 10.67 0.55 -9.38
N VAL A 209 11.16 0.04 -8.25
CA VAL A 209 10.79 0.51 -6.91
C VAL A 209 11.96 1.29 -6.32
N CYS A 210 11.76 2.57 -6.04
CA CYS A 210 12.75 3.38 -5.34
C CYS A 210 12.71 3.13 -3.83
N ILE A 211 13.88 2.91 -3.23
CA ILE A 211 14.07 2.93 -1.79
C ILE A 211 15.17 3.92 -1.45
N ALA A 212 14.86 4.88 -0.57
CA ALA A 212 15.86 5.76 -0.01
C ALA A 212 15.55 6.07 1.46
N SER A 213 16.59 6.48 2.19
CA SER A 213 16.47 6.88 3.58
C SER A 213 15.51 8.05 3.76
N TYR A 214 14.98 8.18 4.97
CA TYR A 214 14.13 9.31 5.31
C TYR A 214 14.91 10.64 5.22
N GLU A 215 14.33 11.61 4.53
CA GLU A 215 14.86 12.97 4.42
C GLU A 215 13.78 13.98 4.80
N VAL A 216 14.13 14.93 5.68
CA VAL A 216 13.21 15.98 6.14
C VAL A 216 12.92 17.00 5.02
N PHE A 217 13.89 17.23 4.14
CA PHE A 217 13.82 18.17 3.02
C PHE A 217 14.41 17.54 1.77
N GLY A 218 13.77 17.76 0.61
CA GLY A 218 14.28 17.30 -0.68
C GLY A 218 14.24 15.78 -0.85
N SER A 219 13.32 15.10 -0.16
CA SER A 219 13.22 13.63 -0.16
C SER A 219 13.09 13.01 -1.54
N GLN A 220 14.00 12.07 -1.83
CA GLN A 220 14.01 11.29 -3.06
C GLN A 220 12.76 10.42 -3.21
N VAL A 221 12.32 9.77 -2.12
CA VAL A 221 11.11 8.94 -2.09
C VAL A 221 9.87 9.79 -2.34
N GLN A 222 9.72 10.91 -1.63
CA GLN A 222 8.57 11.80 -1.82
C GLN A 222 8.52 12.32 -3.27
N LEU A 223 9.67 12.64 -3.85
CA LEU A 223 9.78 13.15 -5.20
C LEU A 223 9.37 12.08 -6.23
N ALA A 224 9.86 10.84 -6.07
CA ALA A 224 9.44 9.72 -6.91
C ALA A 224 7.92 9.46 -6.84
N LEU A 225 7.32 9.52 -5.65
CA LEU A 225 5.88 9.33 -5.44
C LEU A 225 5.04 10.45 -6.06
N GLU A 226 5.48 11.71 -5.97
CA GLU A 226 4.84 12.85 -6.65
C GLU A 226 4.93 12.73 -8.17
N ARG A 227 6.01 12.14 -8.68
CA ARG A 227 6.15 11.80 -10.11
C ARG A 227 5.28 10.60 -10.54
N GLY A 228 4.62 9.91 -9.61
CA GLY A 228 3.82 8.71 -9.88
C GLY A 228 4.65 7.45 -10.11
N LEU A 229 5.86 7.40 -9.54
CA LEU A 229 6.77 6.25 -9.60
C LEU A 229 6.68 5.44 -8.28
N PRO A 230 6.80 4.11 -8.32
CA PRO A 230 6.82 3.29 -7.11
C PRO A 230 8.00 3.64 -6.20
N ALA A 231 7.72 3.97 -4.94
CA ALA A 231 8.77 4.21 -3.95
C ALA A 231 8.29 3.94 -2.52
N MET A 232 9.23 3.69 -1.62
CA MET A 232 8.98 3.61 -0.18
C MET A 232 10.22 4.06 0.62
N ILE A 233 10.00 4.48 1.86
CA ILE A 233 11.12 4.84 2.75
C ILE A 233 11.76 3.55 3.26
N GLY A 234 13.07 3.47 3.15
CA GLY A 234 13.86 2.36 3.68
C GLY A 234 15.33 2.72 3.70
N SER A 235 16.02 2.27 4.73
CA SER A 235 17.44 2.54 4.94
C SER A 235 18.21 1.23 5.04
N PHE A 236 19.44 1.23 4.53
CA PHE A 236 20.35 0.08 4.51
C PHE A 236 21.41 0.16 5.61
N PHE A 237 21.22 1.05 6.60
CA PHE A 237 22.18 1.25 7.68
C PHE A 237 22.08 0.12 8.72
N SER A 238 21.06 0.01 9.57
CA SER A 238 21.03 -1.10 10.57
C SER A 238 20.11 -2.27 10.22
N ARG A 239 19.14 -2.09 9.33
CA ARG A 239 18.05 -3.07 9.14
C ARG A 239 18.05 -3.71 7.74
N GLN A 240 17.66 -4.98 7.68
CA GLN A 240 17.34 -5.66 6.43
C GLN A 240 16.07 -5.04 5.83
N LEU A 241 16.01 -4.95 4.50
CA LEU A 241 14.77 -4.57 3.84
C LEU A 241 13.67 -5.61 4.02
N PRO A 242 12.38 -5.22 4.00
CA PRO A 242 11.24 -6.11 4.17
C PRO A 242 10.93 -6.96 2.91
N TYR A 243 11.97 -7.42 2.21
CA TYR A 243 11.87 -8.22 1.00
C TYR A 243 12.54 -9.59 1.20
N PRO A 244 11.88 -10.69 0.82
CA PRO A 244 12.50 -12.01 0.75
C PRO A 244 13.75 -12.03 -0.16
N PRO A 245 14.62 -13.04 -0.03
CA PRO A 245 15.68 -13.27 -1.02
C PRO A 245 15.10 -13.39 -2.44
N LEU A 246 15.85 -12.91 -3.43
CA LEU A 246 15.48 -12.97 -4.86
C LEU A 246 14.21 -12.19 -5.25
N SER A 247 13.87 -11.14 -4.50
CA SER A 247 12.69 -10.30 -4.79
C SER A 247 12.83 -9.41 -6.04
N PHE A 248 14.05 -9.16 -6.50
CA PHE A 248 14.34 -8.24 -7.60
C PHE A 248 15.29 -8.88 -8.60
N ASP A 249 15.00 -8.69 -9.89
CA ASP A 249 15.84 -9.19 -10.99
C ASP A 249 17.10 -8.33 -11.17
N MET A 250 17.04 -7.06 -10.77
CA MET A 250 18.16 -6.12 -10.81
C MET A 250 18.13 -5.19 -9.58
N ILE A 251 19.31 -4.91 -9.02
CA ILE A 251 19.49 -3.89 -7.99
C ILE A 251 20.41 -2.81 -8.54
N HIS A 252 19.93 -1.58 -8.52
CA HIS A 252 20.68 -0.40 -8.91
C HIS A 252 20.95 0.46 -7.68
N CYS A 253 22.17 0.99 -7.59
CA CYS A 253 22.55 2.00 -6.61
C CYS A 253 23.55 2.94 -7.28
N ALA A 254 23.22 4.23 -7.34
CA ALA A 254 24.17 5.25 -7.74
C ALA A 254 24.77 5.90 -6.49
N GLN A 255 26.04 5.60 -6.18
CA GLN A 255 26.79 6.22 -5.09
C GLN A 255 26.13 6.11 -3.69
N CYS A 256 25.42 5.01 -3.41
CA CYS A 256 24.71 4.83 -2.13
C CYS A 256 25.63 4.62 -0.91
N GLY A 257 26.94 4.45 -1.11
CA GLY A 257 27.90 4.27 0.00
C GLY A 257 27.69 2.99 0.81
N ILE A 258 26.92 2.03 0.29
CA ILE A 258 26.63 0.76 0.95
C ILE A 258 27.84 -0.16 0.84
N ILE A 259 28.35 -0.60 1.99
CA ILE A 259 29.44 -1.56 2.14
C ILE A 259 28.83 -2.97 2.16
N TRP A 260 28.68 -3.57 0.98
CA TRP A 260 28.01 -4.86 0.80
C TRP A 260 28.73 -6.05 1.48
N ASP A 261 30.04 -5.93 1.70
CA ASP A 261 30.92 -6.94 2.30
C ASP A 261 30.82 -7.03 3.84
N LYS A 262 30.27 -6.00 4.51
CA LYS A 262 30.11 -5.98 5.99
C LYS A 262 28.68 -6.19 6.48
N LYS A 263 27.67 -6.14 5.60
CA LYS A 263 26.24 -6.22 5.96
C LYS A 263 25.50 -7.32 5.20
N GLY A 264 26.04 -8.54 5.30
CA GLY A 264 25.32 -9.78 5.02
C GLY A 264 24.80 -10.40 6.32
N VAL A 265 23.69 -11.14 6.21
CA VAL A 265 23.12 -11.95 7.30
C VAL A 265 24.20 -12.85 7.91
N ARG A 266 24.40 -12.80 9.23
CA ARG A 266 25.26 -13.78 9.91
C ARG A 266 24.57 -15.14 9.89
N VAL A 267 25.36 -16.19 9.66
CA VAL A 267 24.87 -17.58 9.58
C VAL A 267 24.16 -18.01 10.88
N GLU A 268 24.48 -17.37 12.01
CA GLU A 268 23.82 -17.58 13.29
C GLU A 268 22.38 -17.03 13.34
N ASP A 269 22.11 -15.84 12.76
CA ASP A 269 20.77 -15.22 12.73
C ASP A 269 19.83 -15.92 11.72
N PHE A 270 20.39 -16.57 10.70
CA PHE A 270 19.68 -17.43 9.74
C PHE A 270 19.28 -18.80 10.34
N SER A 271 20.01 -19.27 11.36
CA SER A 271 19.82 -20.58 11.98
C SER A 271 18.57 -20.62 12.85
N GLU A 272 18.28 -19.58 13.63
CA GLU A 272 17.09 -19.53 14.49
C GLU A 272 15.77 -19.38 13.69
N ASP A 273 15.78 -18.71 12.53
CA ASP A 273 14.58 -18.52 11.69
C ASP A 273 14.35 -19.70 10.71
N SER A 274 15.41 -20.41 10.29
CA SER A 274 15.33 -21.58 9.41
C SER A 274 14.67 -22.81 10.05
N ASP A 275 14.78 -22.98 11.37
CA ASP A 275 14.27 -24.18 12.04
C ASP A 275 12.75 -24.15 12.23
N VAL A 276 12.13 -22.96 12.19
CA VAL A 276 10.67 -22.79 12.21
C VAL A 276 10.03 -23.20 10.87
N TRP A 277 10.68 -22.88 9.75
CA TRP A 277 10.13 -23.13 8.40
C TRP A 277 10.45 -24.52 7.84
N ARG A 278 11.40 -25.24 8.42
CA ARG A 278 11.81 -26.59 7.98
C ARG A 278 10.74 -27.66 8.26
N SER A 279 9.79 -27.40 9.15
CA SER A 279 8.71 -28.34 9.48
C SER A 279 7.49 -28.25 8.54
N ALA A 280 7.37 -27.20 7.72
CA ALA A 280 6.14 -26.90 6.97
C ALA A 280 6.14 -27.29 5.48
N LEU A 281 7.26 -27.71 4.89
CA LEU A 281 7.35 -27.91 3.42
C LEU A 281 7.92 -29.27 3.04
N ARG A 282 7.13 -30.34 3.21
CA ARG A 282 7.50 -31.67 2.70
C ARG A 282 6.46 -32.39 1.85
N ASN A 283 5.47 -31.72 1.26
CA ASN A 283 4.45 -32.43 0.43
C ASN A 283 3.84 -31.67 -0.76
N TYR A 284 4.42 -30.59 -1.28
CA TYR A 284 3.76 -29.78 -2.33
C TYR A 284 4.41 -29.77 -3.72
N TRP A 285 5.59 -30.39 -3.90
CA TRP A 285 6.42 -30.13 -5.08
C TRP A 285 6.35 -31.17 -6.21
N SER A 286 5.45 -32.17 -6.15
CA SER A 286 5.38 -33.23 -7.19
C SER A 286 4.32 -33.01 -8.29
N LEU A 287 3.61 -31.87 -8.31
CA LEU A 287 2.41 -31.69 -9.16
C LEU A 287 2.43 -30.55 -10.19
N LEU A 288 3.49 -29.75 -10.33
CA LEU A 288 3.44 -28.48 -11.10
C LEU A 288 4.34 -28.39 -12.35
N THR A 289 4.58 -29.48 -13.09
CA THR A 289 5.62 -29.47 -14.15
C THR A 289 5.19 -29.72 -15.62
N PRO A 290 3.93 -30.01 -16.02
CA PRO A 290 3.61 -30.08 -17.46
C PRO A 290 2.49 -29.15 -17.99
N LEU A 291 2.14 -28.06 -17.30
CA LEU A 291 1.12 -27.10 -17.78
C LEU A 291 1.69 -25.77 -18.32
N ILE A 292 3.01 -25.57 -18.27
CA ILE A 292 3.64 -24.25 -18.45
C ILE A 292 4.02 -23.96 -19.93
N PHE A 293 4.11 -24.98 -20.81
CA PHE A 293 4.65 -24.75 -22.15
C PHE A 293 3.93 -25.53 -23.27
N SER A 294 3.08 -24.83 -24.05
CA SER A 294 2.81 -25.14 -25.46
C SER A 294 2.23 -23.93 -26.21
N ASP A 295 2.55 -23.82 -27.49
CA ASP A 295 2.76 -22.60 -28.30
C ASP A 295 1.52 -21.87 -28.89
N HIS A 296 1.76 -20.60 -29.24
CA HIS A 296 0.99 -19.55 -29.96
C HIS A 296 0.35 -19.93 -31.33
N PRO A 297 -0.67 -19.22 -31.92
CA PRO A 297 -0.55 -17.83 -32.46
C PRO A 297 -1.79 -16.87 -32.54
N LYS A 298 -1.45 -15.59 -32.81
CA LYS A 298 -2.15 -14.28 -33.04
C LYS A 298 -3.33 -14.28 -34.08
N ARG A 299 -4.22 -13.28 -34.33
CA ARG A 299 -4.34 -11.77 -34.22
C ARG A 299 -5.79 -11.37 -34.73
N PRO A 300 -6.17 -10.12 -35.12
CA PRO A 300 -6.44 -8.82 -34.45
C PRO A 300 -7.89 -8.26 -34.71
N GLY A 301 -8.28 -7.10 -34.14
CA GLY A 301 -9.43 -6.32 -34.65
C GLY A 301 -9.96 -5.18 -33.76
N GLU A 302 -9.61 -3.94 -34.14
CA GLU A 302 -10.19 -2.59 -33.88
C GLU A 302 -10.63 -2.10 -32.47
N GLU A 303 -10.30 -0.82 -32.23
CA GLU A 303 -10.30 -0.10 -30.95
C GLU A 303 -11.66 0.52 -30.60
N ASP A 304 -12.13 0.28 -29.37
CA ASP A 304 -13.22 1.07 -28.77
C ASP A 304 -12.67 2.39 -28.18
N PRO A 305 -13.35 3.52 -28.40
CA PRO A 305 -12.94 4.80 -27.84
C PRO A 305 -13.10 4.80 -26.32
N LEU A 306 -12.06 5.26 -25.63
CA LEU A 306 -11.93 5.18 -24.19
C LEU A 306 -12.80 6.23 -23.46
N PRO A 307 -13.57 5.84 -22.42
CA PRO A 307 -14.22 6.77 -21.50
C PRO A 307 -13.18 7.63 -20.73
N PRO A 308 -13.59 8.76 -20.11
CA PRO A 308 -12.64 9.76 -19.60
C PRO A 308 -11.82 9.19 -18.43
N TYR A 309 -10.55 8.86 -18.69
CA TYR A 309 -9.69 8.08 -17.80
C TYR A 309 -8.71 8.90 -16.96
N ASN A 310 -8.41 8.35 -15.77
CA ASN A 310 -7.15 8.43 -15.01
C ASN A 310 -6.90 9.64 -14.10
N MET A 311 -7.55 9.64 -12.92
CA MET A 311 -7.03 10.34 -11.73
C MET A 311 -6.32 9.40 -10.74
N ILE A 312 -6.35 8.09 -10.98
CA ILE A 312 -5.74 7.07 -10.09
C ILE A 312 -4.46 6.57 -10.74
N ARG A 313 -3.33 6.66 -10.03
CA ARG A 313 -2.00 6.19 -10.46
C ARG A 313 -1.30 5.37 -9.38
N ASN A 314 -1.21 5.90 -8.17
CA ASN A 314 -0.58 5.28 -7.01
C ASN A 314 -1.65 4.54 -6.20
N VAL A 315 -1.66 3.21 -6.26
CA VAL A 315 -2.64 2.38 -5.53
C VAL A 315 -1.92 1.58 -4.44
N MET A 316 -2.56 1.40 -3.29
CA MET A 316 -2.11 0.46 -2.27
C MET A 316 -3.22 -0.55 -2.01
N ASP A 317 -2.89 -1.83 -2.14
CA ASP A 317 -3.75 -2.92 -1.70
C ASP A 317 -3.27 -3.40 -0.33
N MET A 318 -3.94 -2.91 0.72
CA MET A 318 -3.52 -3.05 2.10
C MET A 318 -3.60 -4.48 2.63
N ASN A 319 -4.37 -5.35 1.97
CA ASN A 319 -4.41 -6.77 2.25
C ASN A 319 -4.49 -7.56 0.93
N SER A 320 -3.35 -7.69 0.28
CA SER A 320 -3.26 -8.09 -1.12
C SER A 320 -3.57 -9.55 -1.39
N HIS A 321 -3.53 -10.43 -0.38
CA HIS A 321 -3.60 -11.88 -0.57
C HIS A 321 -2.67 -12.32 -1.71
N TYR A 322 -3.19 -12.72 -2.88
CA TYR A 322 -2.40 -13.11 -4.06
C TYR A 322 -2.28 -12.02 -5.14
N ALA A 323 -2.38 -10.75 -4.75
CA ALA A 323 -2.33 -9.56 -5.61
C ALA A 323 -3.39 -9.57 -6.75
N GLY A 324 -4.61 -10.04 -6.43
CA GLY A 324 -5.70 -10.14 -7.39
C GLY A 324 -6.15 -8.79 -7.97
N LEU A 325 -6.16 -7.74 -7.13
CA LEU A 325 -6.47 -6.37 -7.58
C LEU A 325 -5.45 -5.87 -8.61
N ASN A 326 -4.16 -6.07 -8.34
CA ASN A 326 -3.09 -5.66 -9.25
C ASN A 326 -3.17 -6.40 -10.59
N ALA A 327 -3.41 -7.72 -10.55
CA ALA A 327 -3.63 -8.52 -11.76
C ALA A 327 -4.80 -7.99 -12.60
N ALA A 328 -5.93 -7.63 -11.97
CA ALA A 328 -7.08 -7.07 -12.66
C ALA A 328 -6.78 -5.71 -13.30
N PHE A 329 -6.03 -4.84 -12.63
CA PHE A 329 -5.60 -3.56 -13.21
C PHE A 329 -4.69 -3.76 -14.43
N LEU A 330 -3.76 -4.71 -14.35
CA LEU A 330 -2.88 -5.07 -15.46
C LEU A 330 -3.66 -5.60 -16.67
N GLU A 331 -4.58 -6.53 -16.44
CA GLU A 331 -5.45 -7.10 -17.48
C GLU A 331 -6.33 -6.03 -18.14
N ALA A 332 -6.88 -5.12 -17.33
CA ALA A 332 -7.66 -3.97 -17.79
C ALA A 332 -6.81 -2.85 -18.41
N LYS A 333 -5.50 -3.07 -18.59
CA LYS A 333 -4.51 -2.15 -19.18
C LYS A 333 -4.54 -0.76 -18.52
N LYS A 334 -4.72 -0.71 -17.20
CA LYS A 334 -4.68 0.55 -16.44
C LYS A 334 -3.23 0.92 -16.15
N SER A 335 -2.88 2.17 -16.41
CA SER A 335 -1.56 2.72 -16.12
C SER A 335 -1.38 3.05 -14.64
N VAL A 336 -1.65 2.08 -13.76
CA VAL A 336 -1.51 2.18 -12.30
C VAL A 336 -0.36 1.31 -11.83
N TRP A 337 0.22 1.63 -10.68
CA TRP A 337 1.06 0.69 -9.95
C TRP A 337 0.41 0.44 -8.59
N VAL A 338 0.56 -0.79 -8.10
CA VAL A 338 -0.04 -1.22 -6.84
C VAL A 338 1.08 -1.61 -5.89
N MET A 339 1.18 -0.94 -4.74
CA MET A 339 1.91 -1.47 -3.59
C MET A 339 1.08 -2.58 -2.96
N ASN A 340 1.50 -3.83 -3.16
CA ASN A 340 0.78 -4.98 -2.62
C ASN A 340 1.26 -5.28 -1.20
N VAL A 341 0.46 -4.95 -0.19
CA VAL A 341 0.81 -5.17 1.21
C VAL A 341 0.24 -6.50 1.70
N VAL A 342 1.10 -7.32 2.29
CA VAL A 342 0.72 -8.55 2.98
C VAL A 342 0.81 -8.31 4.49
N PRO A 343 -0.32 -8.30 5.23
CA PRO A 343 -0.29 -8.06 6.67
C PRO A 343 0.47 -9.17 7.41
N ILE A 344 1.34 -8.77 8.35
CA ILE A 344 1.99 -9.69 9.27
C ILE A 344 0.92 -10.36 10.15
N GLY A 345 1.08 -11.66 10.41
CA GLY A 345 0.09 -12.46 11.14
C GLY A 345 -0.96 -13.12 10.23
N THR A 346 -0.87 -12.91 8.92
CA THR A 346 -1.61 -13.67 7.90
C THR A 346 -0.71 -14.67 7.17
N GLN A 347 -1.28 -15.47 6.26
CA GLN A 347 -0.49 -16.34 5.40
C GLN A 347 0.45 -15.49 4.53
N ASN A 348 1.75 -15.76 4.60
CA ASN A 348 2.74 -15.04 3.81
C ASN A 348 2.65 -15.40 2.33
N THR A 349 1.93 -14.58 1.57
CA THR A 349 1.76 -14.70 0.11
C THR A 349 2.73 -13.84 -0.69
N LEU A 350 3.56 -13.02 -0.01
CA LEU A 350 4.47 -12.08 -0.66
C LEU A 350 5.40 -12.74 -1.69
N PRO A 351 5.99 -13.94 -1.44
CA PRO A 351 6.83 -14.59 -2.45
C PRO A 351 6.11 -14.83 -3.78
N LEU A 352 4.82 -15.18 -3.75
CA LEU A 352 4.02 -15.39 -4.97
C LEU A 352 3.68 -14.08 -5.68
N ILE A 353 3.48 -13.00 -4.93
CA ILE A 353 3.27 -11.67 -5.50
C ILE A 353 4.52 -11.22 -6.26
N LEU A 354 5.69 -11.41 -5.66
CA LEU A 354 6.97 -11.03 -6.25
C LEU A 354 7.32 -11.90 -7.46
N ASP A 355 7.08 -13.21 -7.42
CA ASP A 355 7.31 -14.13 -8.54
C ASP A 355 6.49 -13.74 -9.79
N ARG A 356 5.29 -13.19 -9.58
CA ARG A 356 4.43 -12.61 -10.63
C ARG A 356 4.95 -11.27 -11.19
N GLY A 357 6.05 -10.73 -10.65
CA GLY A 357 6.64 -9.45 -11.03
C GLY A 357 5.92 -8.23 -10.45
N PHE A 358 5.14 -8.41 -9.38
CA PHE A 358 4.43 -7.31 -8.71
C PHE A 358 5.22 -6.79 -7.50
N ALA A 359 5.22 -5.46 -7.33
CA ALA A 359 5.78 -4.84 -6.13
C ALA A 359 4.91 -5.17 -4.91
N GLY A 360 5.53 -5.62 -3.82
CA GLY A 360 4.83 -5.89 -2.58
C GLY A 360 5.73 -5.92 -1.36
N VAL A 361 5.13 -5.82 -0.18
CA VAL A 361 5.85 -5.72 1.09
C VAL A 361 5.07 -6.39 2.23
N LEU A 362 5.78 -6.92 3.21
CA LEU A 362 5.19 -7.34 4.49
C LEU A 362 5.04 -6.12 5.41
N HIS A 363 3.88 -5.95 6.03
CA HIS A 363 3.67 -4.81 6.94
C HIS A 363 2.80 -5.16 8.15
N ASN A 364 3.13 -4.59 9.30
CA ASN A 364 2.29 -4.62 10.50
C ASN A 364 1.38 -3.39 10.52
N TRP A 365 0.08 -3.56 10.24
CA TRP A 365 -0.88 -2.45 10.26
C TRP A 365 -1.20 -1.89 11.66
N CYS A 366 -0.65 -2.48 12.73
CA CYS A 366 -0.64 -1.84 14.05
C CYS A 366 0.38 -0.70 14.12
N GLU A 367 1.23 -0.55 13.11
CA GLU A 367 2.22 0.51 12.98
C GLU A 367 2.01 1.33 11.69
N PRO A 368 2.45 2.59 11.69
CA PRO A 368 2.40 3.44 10.50
C PRO A 368 3.24 2.88 9.34
N PHE A 369 2.74 3.03 8.10
CA PHE A 369 3.42 2.58 6.90
C PHE A 369 4.59 3.51 6.56
N PRO A 370 5.77 2.98 6.14
CA PRO A 370 6.98 3.77 5.88
C PRO A 370 6.88 4.58 4.56
N THR A 371 6.00 5.57 4.53
CA THR A 371 5.78 6.46 3.39
C THR A 371 5.43 7.88 3.83
N TYR A 372 5.63 8.84 2.93
CA TYR A 372 5.22 10.23 3.15
C TYR A 372 3.70 10.40 3.14
N PRO A 373 3.14 11.44 3.78
CA PRO A 373 1.73 11.74 3.66
C PRO A 373 1.31 12.02 2.21
N ARG A 374 0.05 11.76 1.86
CA ARG A 374 -0.54 12.05 0.54
C ARG A 374 0.21 11.36 -0.61
N THR A 375 0.52 10.09 -0.42
CA THR A 375 1.23 9.24 -1.39
C THR A 375 0.28 8.57 -2.38
N TYR A 376 -0.83 8.01 -1.91
CA TYR A 376 -1.68 7.12 -2.71
C TYR A 376 -2.95 7.84 -3.17
N ASP A 377 -3.36 7.59 -4.40
CA ASP A 377 -4.62 8.08 -4.97
C ASP A 377 -5.79 7.15 -4.61
N MET A 378 -5.48 5.87 -4.35
CA MET A 378 -6.47 4.87 -3.95
C MET A 378 -5.91 3.88 -2.93
N LEU A 379 -6.68 3.63 -1.88
CA LEU A 379 -6.46 2.54 -0.93
C LEU A 379 -7.55 1.48 -1.11
N HIS A 380 -7.14 0.21 -1.19
CA HIS A 380 -8.03 -0.93 -1.20
C HIS A 380 -7.73 -1.83 -0.02
N ALA A 381 -8.75 -2.37 0.64
CA ALA A 381 -8.57 -3.42 1.63
C ALA A 381 -9.75 -4.40 1.62
N MET A 382 -9.45 -5.68 1.52
CA MET A 382 -10.43 -6.76 1.65
C MET A 382 -10.19 -7.51 2.96
N GLY A 383 -11.19 -7.56 3.84
CA GLY A 383 -11.15 -8.32 5.11
C GLY A 383 -10.11 -7.85 6.14
N LEU A 384 -9.41 -6.74 5.87
CA LEU A 384 -8.35 -6.22 6.74
C LEU A 384 -8.89 -5.80 8.11
N ILE A 385 -10.07 -5.18 8.16
CA ILE A 385 -10.62 -4.64 9.39
C ILE A 385 -11.12 -5.78 10.27
N SER A 386 -11.77 -6.79 9.69
CA SER A 386 -12.10 -8.05 10.39
C SER A 386 -10.86 -8.73 10.97
N HIS A 387 -9.72 -8.66 10.29
CA HIS A 387 -8.46 -9.22 10.80
C HIS A 387 -7.92 -8.44 12.01
N LEU A 388 -7.99 -7.11 11.96
CA LEU A 388 -7.41 -6.23 12.99
C LEU A 388 -8.33 -6.01 14.21
N ILE A 389 -9.65 -6.06 14.06
CA ILE A 389 -10.61 -5.70 15.13
C ILE A 389 -10.53 -6.60 16.37
N ASN A 390 -9.98 -7.81 16.23
CA ASN A 390 -9.80 -8.75 17.35
C ASN A 390 -8.38 -8.70 17.93
N SER A 391 -7.50 -7.88 17.37
CA SER A 391 -6.16 -7.68 17.89
C SER A 391 -6.20 -6.65 19.03
N GLU A 392 -5.90 -7.09 20.26
CA GLU A 392 -5.80 -6.19 21.42
C GLU A 392 -4.70 -5.13 21.27
N ARG A 393 -3.79 -5.30 20.31
CA ARG A 393 -2.65 -4.40 20.07
C ARG A 393 -2.91 -3.34 19.00
N CYS A 394 -4.05 -3.38 18.30
CA CYS A 394 -4.33 -2.49 17.18
C CYS A 394 -5.57 -1.62 17.45
N ASP A 395 -5.38 -0.31 17.55
CA ASP A 395 -6.51 0.63 17.54
C ASP A 395 -6.92 0.93 16.08
N LEU A 396 -8.18 0.63 15.75
CA LEU A 396 -8.74 0.95 14.44
C LEU A 396 -8.69 2.45 14.14
N SER A 397 -8.80 3.31 15.15
CA SER A 397 -8.72 4.76 14.95
C SER A 397 -7.36 5.15 14.38
N ASN A 398 -6.28 4.55 14.87
CA ASN A 398 -4.92 4.78 14.36
C ASN A 398 -4.75 4.28 12.92
N LEU A 399 -5.37 3.15 12.57
CA LEU A 399 -5.38 2.68 11.18
C LEU A 399 -6.04 3.69 10.25
N PHE A 400 -7.21 4.24 10.62
CA PHE A 400 -7.91 5.22 9.79
C PHE A 400 -7.18 6.57 9.72
N LEU A 401 -6.52 7.00 10.79
CA LEU A 401 -5.63 8.16 10.76
C LEU A 401 -4.43 7.94 9.84
N GLU A 402 -3.86 6.74 9.83
CA GLU A 402 -2.78 6.38 8.92
C GLU A 402 -3.26 6.34 7.46
N MET A 403 -4.42 5.73 7.20
CA MET A 403 -5.05 5.74 5.88
C MET A 403 -5.31 7.17 5.40
N ASP A 404 -5.82 8.06 6.26
CA ASP A 404 -6.00 9.47 5.94
C ASP A 404 -4.66 10.17 5.65
N ARG A 405 -3.64 9.93 6.46
CA ARG A 405 -2.31 10.51 6.27
C ARG A 405 -1.74 10.15 4.90
N ILE A 406 -1.78 8.88 4.50
CA ILE A 406 -1.14 8.41 3.25
C ILE A 406 -2.00 8.63 2.01
N LEU A 407 -3.31 8.83 2.14
CA LEU A 407 -4.21 9.10 1.03
C LEU A 407 -4.16 10.57 0.60
N ARG A 408 -4.11 10.81 -0.71
CA ARG A 408 -4.16 12.15 -1.30
C ARG A 408 -5.54 12.79 -1.13
N PRO A 409 -5.62 14.14 -1.09
CA PRO A 409 -6.90 14.83 -1.23
C PRO A 409 -7.63 14.35 -2.50
N GLU A 410 -8.94 14.16 -2.42
CA GLU A 410 -9.80 13.56 -3.47
C GLU A 410 -9.53 12.08 -3.78
N GLY A 411 -8.63 11.44 -3.02
CA GLY A 411 -8.33 10.03 -3.12
C GLY A 411 -9.49 9.15 -2.67
N TRP A 412 -9.46 7.90 -3.15
CA TRP A 412 -10.53 6.93 -2.94
C TRP A 412 -10.11 5.82 -1.98
N VAL A 413 -11.05 5.36 -1.17
CA VAL A 413 -10.88 4.16 -0.35
C VAL A 413 -11.98 3.18 -0.66
N VAL A 414 -11.60 1.92 -0.90
CA VAL A 414 -12.53 0.83 -1.16
C VAL A 414 -12.28 -0.27 -0.14
N LEU A 415 -13.24 -0.45 0.77
CA LEU A 415 -13.18 -1.44 1.85
C LEU A 415 -14.24 -2.50 1.62
N ARG A 416 -13.83 -3.76 1.57
CA ARG A 416 -14.75 -4.90 1.50
C ARG A 416 -14.61 -5.72 2.77
N ASP A 417 -15.63 -5.75 3.60
CA ASP A 417 -15.60 -6.45 4.88
C ASP A 417 -17.00 -6.93 5.31
N LYS A 418 -17.09 -7.59 6.47
CA LYS A 418 -18.36 -8.03 7.06
C LYS A 418 -19.29 -6.84 7.32
N ALA A 419 -20.60 -7.04 7.14
CA ALA A 419 -21.60 -5.98 7.31
C ALA A 419 -21.49 -5.31 8.70
N ALA A 420 -21.40 -6.11 9.76
CA ALA A 420 -21.25 -5.61 11.14
C ALA A 420 -19.95 -4.81 11.37
N VAL A 421 -18.89 -5.08 10.61
CA VAL A 421 -17.62 -4.34 10.69
C VAL A 421 -17.73 -3.02 9.95
N ILE A 422 -18.33 -3.02 8.76
CA ILE A 422 -18.58 -1.80 7.99
C ILE A 422 -19.42 -0.80 8.78
N GLU A 423 -20.48 -1.25 9.46
CA GLU A 423 -21.31 -0.35 10.28
C GLU A 423 -20.55 0.29 11.45
N LYS A 424 -19.63 -0.44 12.10
CA LYS A 424 -18.76 0.15 13.14
C LYS A 424 -17.83 1.22 12.58
N VAL A 425 -17.23 0.94 11.42
CA VAL A 425 -16.26 1.81 10.76
C VAL A 425 -16.89 3.12 10.30
N ARG A 426 -18.18 3.15 9.96
CA ARG A 426 -18.88 4.37 9.55
C ARG A 426 -18.70 5.52 10.54
N SER A 427 -18.72 5.23 11.84
CA SER A 427 -18.53 6.25 12.87
C SER A 427 -17.15 6.92 12.83
N ILE A 428 -16.10 6.16 12.51
CA ILE A 428 -14.72 6.65 12.36
C ILE A 428 -14.61 7.46 11.06
N VAL A 429 -15.18 6.96 9.97
CA VAL A 429 -15.19 7.61 8.65
C VAL A 429 -15.87 8.99 8.71
N THR A 430 -16.94 9.12 9.50
CA THR A 430 -17.57 10.42 9.78
C THR A 430 -16.66 11.34 10.60
N GLN A 431 -15.98 10.83 11.64
CA GLN A 431 -15.06 11.64 12.47
C GLN A 431 -13.87 12.20 11.67
N ILE A 432 -13.35 11.44 10.71
CA ILE A 432 -12.25 11.87 9.82
C ILE A 432 -12.76 12.67 8.59
N ARG A 433 -14.06 12.97 8.52
CA ARG A 433 -14.70 13.82 7.50
C ARG A 433 -14.62 13.26 6.08
N TRP A 434 -14.66 11.93 5.90
CA TRP A 434 -14.71 11.32 4.58
C TRP A 434 -16.15 11.16 4.08
N ASP A 435 -16.35 11.37 2.78
CA ASP A 435 -17.63 11.11 2.12
C ASP A 435 -17.76 9.61 1.88
N ALA A 436 -18.81 8.98 2.39
CA ALA A 436 -18.92 7.52 2.45
C ALA A 436 -20.20 6.98 1.82
N ARG A 437 -20.09 5.88 1.09
CA ARG A 437 -21.21 5.15 0.48
C ARG A 437 -21.08 3.66 0.75
N VAL A 438 -22.12 3.06 1.32
CA VAL A 438 -22.20 1.60 1.50
C VAL A 438 -22.97 1.00 0.33
N ILE A 439 -22.39 -0.04 -0.27
CA ILE A 439 -22.95 -0.80 -1.38
C ILE A 439 -23.15 -2.23 -0.90
N GLU A 440 -24.37 -2.74 -1.06
CA GLU A 440 -24.68 -4.14 -0.78
C GLU A 440 -24.21 -5.02 -1.94
N LEU A 441 -23.39 -6.02 -1.62
CA LEU A 441 -23.04 -7.09 -2.55
C LEU A 441 -24.16 -8.13 -2.51
N GLN A 442 -24.39 -8.86 -3.62
CA GLN A 442 -25.51 -9.80 -3.86
C GLN A 442 -26.15 -10.42 -2.60
N SER A 443 -27.47 -10.56 -2.64
CA SER A 443 -28.45 -10.63 -1.54
C SER A 443 -28.24 -11.66 -0.42
N ASP A 444 -27.21 -12.49 -0.46
CA ASP A 444 -26.94 -13.55 0.54
C ASP A 444 -25.50 -13.52 1.10
N SER A 445 -24.74 -12.45 0.85
CA SER A 445 -23.42 -12.27 1.48
C SER A 445 -23.51 -11.37 2.72
N ASP A 446 -22.96 -11.84 3.86
CA ASP A 446 -22.68 -11.03 5.06
C ASP A 446 -21.55 -10.01 4.81
N GLN A 447 -21.31 -9.64 3.54
CA GLN A 447 -20.26 -8.74 3.11
C GLN A 447 -20.88 -7.45 2.59
N ARG A 448 -20.19 -6.35 2.83
CA ARG A 448 -20.54 -5.02 2.33
C ARG A 448 -19.32 -4.35 1.74
N LEU A 449 -19.56 -3.49 0.77
CA LEU A 449 -18.53 -2.65 0.18
C LEU A 449 -18.74 -1.22 0.68
N LEU A 450 -17.73 -0.65 1.34
CA LEU A 450 -17.71 0.74 1.76
C LEU A 450 -16.75 1.49 0.83
N VAL A 451 -17.30 2.45 0.09
CA VAL A 451 -16.54 3.32 -0.80
C VAL A 451 -16.50 4.71 -0.17
N CYS A 452 -15.29 5.20 0.12
CA CYS A 452 -15.08 6.52 0.67
C CYS A 452 -14.27 7.40 -0.28
N GLN A 453 -14.51 8.70 -0.20
CA GLN A 453 -13.69 9.73 -0.86
C GLN A 453 -13.23 10.74 0.19
N LYS A 454 -11.92 11.04 0.17
CA LYS A 454 -11.35 12.07 1.03
C LYS A 454 -11.60 13.46 0.42
N PRO A 455 -12.23 14.41 1.13
CA PRO A 455 -12.47 15.73 0.59
C PRO A 455 -11.17 16.54 0.44
N PHE A 456 -11.16 17.49 -0.49
CA PHE A 456 -10.09 18.48 -0.60
C PHE A 456 -10.43 19.76 0.15
N LEU A 457 -10.04 19.81 1.43
CA LEU A 457 -10.24 20.97 2.29
C LEU A 457 -9.20 22.06 1.99
N LYS A 458 -9.39 22.84 0.90
CA LYS A 458 -8.51 23.97 0.52
C LYS A 458 -8.60 25.19 1.46
N LYS A 459 -9.58 25.23 2.36
CA LYS A 459 -9.87 26.38 3.21
C LYS A 459 -10.11 25.95 4.65
N LEU A 460 -9.13 26.17 5.51
CA LEU A 460 -9.27 26.56 6.92
C LEU A 460 -8.11 27.48 7.28
#